data_AF-A0A822FPJ2-F1
#
_entry.id   AF-A0A822FPJ2-F1
#
_cell.length_a   1.000
_cell.length_b   1.000
_cell.length_c   1.000
_cell.angle_alpha   90.00
_cell.angle_beta   90.00
_cell.angle_gamma   90.00
#
_symmetry.space_group_name_H-M   'P 1'
#
loop_
_entity.id
_entity.type
_entity.pdbx_description
1 polymer ?
#
loop_
_entity_poly.entity_id
_entity_poly.type
_entity_poly.pdbx_seq_one_letter_code
_entity_poly.pdbx_strand_id
1 'polypeptide(L)' 'DLLDEESKLPTPKPEHFTSEVHNRNRGHPRLDIPRKSKLRASREIRDDEGFLIQHFAGGVV' A
#
# COMPACT_ATOMS: atom_id res chain seq x y z
N ASP A 1 0.50 -2.09 14.02
CA ASP A 1 -0.35 -3.31 13.98
C ASP A 1 -0.01 -4.20 12.79
N LEU A 2 -0.53 -4.00 11.57
CA LEU A 2 -0.32 -4.95 10.46
C LEU A 2 1.17 -5.23 10.15
N LEU A 3 2.02 -4.19 10.15
CA LEU A 3 3.45 -4.34 9.91
C LEU A 3 4.15 -5.13 11.03
N ASP A 4 3.73 -4.92 12.26
CA ASP A 4 4.27 -5.65 13.43
C ASP A 4 3.86 -7.12 13.36
N GLU A 5 2.63 -7.42 12.94
CA GLU A 5 2.17 -8.79 12.74
C GLU A 5 2.93 -9.49 11.60
N GLU A 6 3.18 -8.80 10.48
CA GLU A 6 4.01 -9.34 9.39
C GLU A 6 5.40 -9.73 9.89
N SER A 7 6.02 -8.86 10.70
CA SER A 7 7.38 -9.08 11.23
C SER A 7 7.50 -10.32 12.12
N LYS A 8 6.37 -10.80 12.68
CA LYS A 8 6.29 -11.98 13.53
C LYS A 8 6.05 -13.28 12.76
N LEU A 9 5.77 -13.22 11.45
CA LEU A 9 5.56 -14.42 10.64
C LEU A 9 6.85 -15.24 10.53
N PRO A 10 6.76 -16.58 10.37
CA PRO A 10 7.94 -17.42 10.14
C PRO A 10 8.74 -17.00 8.89
N THR A 11 8.05 -16.45 7.90
CA THR A 11 8.64 -15.91 6.67
C THR A 11 7.96 -14.57 6.32
N PRO A 12 8.46 -13.44 6.84
CA PRO A 12 7.92 -12.11 6.51
C PRO A 12 8.14 -11.82 5.03
N LYS A 13 7.14 -11.26 4.35
CA LYS A 13 7.24 -10.88 2.94
C LYS A 13 6.65 -9.50 2.70
N PRO A 14 7.38 -8.56 2.09
CA PRO A 14 6.85 -7.23 1.80
C PRO A 14 5.62 -7.28 0.89
N GLU A 15 5.56 -8.21 -0.06
CA GLU A 15 4.43 -8.37 -0.97
C GLU A 15 3.16 -8.84 -0.23
N HIS A 16 3.34 -9.70 0.78
CA HIS A 16 2.24 -10.17 1.63
C HIS A 16 1.70 -9.02 2.48
N PHE A 17 2.60 -8.23 3.09
CA PHE A 17 2.22 -7.03 3.82
C PHE A 17 1.44 -6.05 2.95
N THR A 18 1.95 -5.69 1.77
CA THR A 18 1.28 -4.74 0.86
C THR A 18 -0.10 -5.25 0.43
N SER A 19 -0.22 -6.54 0.14
CA SER A 19 -1.51 -7.15 -0.21
C SER A 19 -2.51 -7.07 0.94
N GLU A 20 -2.05 -7.36 2.17
CA GLU A 20 -2.89 -7.25 3.38
C GLU A 20 -3.30 -5.82 3.71
N VAL A 21 -2.45 -4.82 3.42
CA VAL A 21 -2.81 -3.40 3.52
C VAL A 21 -4.02 -3.10 2.64
N HIS A 22 -4.01 -3.53 1.38
CA HIS A 22 -5.14 -3.33 0.46
C HIS A 22 -6.39 -4.12 0.88
N ASN A 23 -6.22 -5.38 1.32
CA ASN A 23 -7.33 -6.24 1.75
C ASN A 23 -8.08 -5.65 2.94
N ARG A 24 -7.36 -5.23 3.99
CA ARG A 24 -7.97 -4.70 5.23
C ARG A 24 -8.58 -3.31 5.06
N ASN A 25 -8.08 -2.53 4.11
CA ASN A 25 -8.50 -1.13 3.90
C ASN A 25 -9.29 -0.93 2.61
N ARG A 26 -9.89 -2.00 2.06
CA ARG A 26 -10.62 -1.94 0.81
C ARG A 26 -11.74 -0.89 0.86
N GLY A 27 -11.66 0.09 -0.04
CA GLY A 27 -12.65 1.17 -0.14
C GLY A 27 -12.39 2.36 0.81
N HIS A 28 -11.30 2.35 1.58
CA HIS A 28 -10.94 3.49 2.42
C HIS A 28 -10.47 4.68 1.56
N PRO A 29 -11.04 5.89 1.68
CA PRO A 29 -10.81 7.00 0.74
C PRO A 29 -9.38 7.56 0.79
N ARG A 30 -8.62 7.23 1.85
CA ARG A 30 -7.21 7.67 1.98
C ARG A 30 -6.19 6.63 1.54
N LEU A 31 -6.63 5.45 1.07
CA LEU A 31 -5.73 4.37 0.66
C LEU A 31 -6.13 3.85 -0.71
N ASP A 32 -5.18 3.80 -1.64
CA ASP A 32 -5.42 3.32 -3.00
C ASP A 32 -4.19 2.60 -3.57
N ILE A 33 -4.31 2.01 -4.76
CA ILE A 33 -3.19 1.39 -5.47
C ILE A 33 -2.28 2.45 -6.13
N PRO A 34 -0.96 2.20 -6.30
CA PRO A 34 -0.01 3.14 -6.91
C PRO A 34 -0.46 3.67 -8.28
N ARG A 35 -1.13 2.84 -9.08
CA ARG A 35 -1.64 3.16 -10.42
C ARG A 35 -2.68 4.29 -10.44
N LYS A 36 -3.35 4.59 -9.32
CA LYS A 36 -4.28 5.73 -9.23
C LYS A 36 -3.60 7.07 -8.94
N SER A 37 -2.29 7.07 -8.71
CA SER A 37 -1.51 8.30 -8.53
C SER A 37 -1.56 9.21 -9.76
N LYS A 38 -1.46 10.52 -9.53
CA LYS A 38 -1.36 11.53 -10.61
C LYS A 38 0.04 11.56 -11.25
N LEU A 39 1.06 11.12 -10.51
CA LEU A 39 2.45 11.10 -10.99
C LEU A 39 2.70 9.86 -11.85
N ARG A 40 3.30 10.05 -13.03
CA ARG A 40 3.57 8.96 -13.97
C ARG A 40 4.50 7.89 -13.39
N ALA A 41 5.56 8.30 -12.68
CA ALA A 41 6.53 7.39 -12.08
C ALA A 41 5.89 6.41 -11.09
N SER A 42 4.91 6.85 -10.31
CA SER A 42 4.21 5.99 -9.35
C SER A 42 3.32 4.93 -10.00
N ARG A 43 2.94 5.11 -11.28
CA ARG A 43 2.07 4.16 -11.99
C ARG A 43 2.80 2.93 -12.51
N GLU A 44 4.13 2.95 -12.48
CA GLU A 44 4.97 1.81 -12.89
C GLU A 44 5.14 0.79 -11.75
N ILE A 45 4.81 1.18 -10.51
CA ILE A 45 4.86 0.32 -9.32
C ILE A 45 3.68 -0.67 -9.34
N ARG A 46 3.94 -1.95 -9.06
CA ARG A 46 2.91 -2.99 -9.02
C ARG A 46 2.05 -2.86 -7.76
N ASP A 47 0.85 -3.43 -7.78
CA ASP A 47 -0.11 -3.29 -6.68
C ASP A 47 0.37 -3.97 -5.37
N ASP A 48 1.26 -4.96 -5.46
CA ASP A 48 1.90 -5.67 -4.36
C ASP A 48 3.25 -5.08 -3.93
N GLU A 49 3.72 -4.04 -4.61
CA GLU A 49 4.98 -3.34 -4.33
C GLU A 49 4.78 -2.00 -3.60
N GLY A 50 3.55 -1.47 -3.54
CA GLY A 50 3.24 -0.26 -2.80
C GLY A 50 1.77 0.10 -2.68
N PHE A 51 1.49 1.23 -2.02
CA PHE A 51 0.15 1.79 -1.85
C PHE A 51 0.22 3.33 -1.79
N LEU A 52 -0.84 3.98 -2.27
CA LEU A 52 -1.01 5.43 -2.25
C LEU A 52 -1.76 5.86 -0.98
N ILE A 53 -1.16 6.77 -0.21
CA ILE A 53 -1.80 7.42 0.95
C ILE A 53 -2.17 8.86 0.62
N GLN A 54 -3.45 9.20 0.77
CA GLN A 54 -3.93 10.57 0.69
C GLN A 54 -3.81 11.24 2.05
N HIS A 55 -2.76 12.04 2.25
CA HIS A 55 -2.61 12.93 3.40
C HIS A 55 -3.15 14.33 3.07
N PHE A 56 -3.23 15.21 4.08
CA PHE A 56 -3.85 16.53 3.91
C PHE A 56 -3.18 17.41 2.83
N ALA A 57 -1.87 17.25 2.62
CA ALA A 57 -1.11 18.02 1.64
C ALA A 57 -0.94 17.31 0.28
N GLY A 58 -1.51 16.11 0.10
CA GLY A 58 -1.47 15.41 -1.18
C GLY A 58 -1.43 13.89 -1.08
N GLY A 59 -1.27 13.24 -2.23
CA GLY A 59 -1.08 11.80 -2.32
C GLY A 59 0.41 11.45 -2.33
N VAL A 60 0.82 10.50 -1.48
CA VAL A 60 2.19 9.97 -1.41
C VAL A 60 2.15 8.47 -1.65
N VAL A 61 3.04 7.98 -2.51
CA VAL A 61 3.24 6.56 -2.84
C VAL A 61 4.56 6.11 -2.27
#